data_AF-A0A563VY75-F1
#
_entry.id   AF-A0A563VY75-F1
#
_cell.length_a   1.000
_cell.length_b   1.000
_cell.length_c   1.000
_cell.angle_alpha   90.00
_cell.angle_beta   90.00
_cell.angle_gamma   90.00
#
_symmetry.space_group_name_H-M   'P 1'
#
loop_
_entity.id
_entity.type
_entity.pdbx_description
1 polymer ?
#
loop_
_entity_poly.entity_id
_entity_poly.type
_entity_poly.pdbx_seq_one_letter_code
_entity_poly.pdbx_strand_id
1 'polypeptide(L)'
;MKESNQLPKFRSLVELLSYRSSTQPNKLAYRFLKDGIVEQENITYGELDRRSKKLAAKLQSLSMSGKRALLLYPSGLDYIVAFFGCLSANTIAVTAYPPRNQRHRPRLQAIANNAQIAIALTINSHLSKIQSLLANSGFQLGGL
;
A
#
# COMPACT_ATOMS: atom_id res chain seq x y z
N MET A 1 -20.39 -38.75 5.64
CA MET A 1 -20.22 -38.03 4.35
C MET A 1 -19.38 -36.79 4.65
N LYS A 2 -18.08 -36.81 4.35
CA LYS A 2 -17.19 -35.68 4.64
C LYS A 2 -17.37 -34.66 3.51
N GLU A 3 -18.04 -33.55 3.78
CA GLU A 3 -18.02 -32.39 2.88
C GLU A 3 -16.57 -31.98 2.67
N SER A 4 -16.07 -32.21 1.47
CA SER A 4 -14.80 -31.67 1.01
C SER A 4 -14.92 -30.15 1.00
N ASN A 5 -14.42 -29.50 2.05
CA ASN A 5 -14.32 -28.06 2.19
C ASN A 5 -13.31 -27.52 1.15
N GLN A 6 -13.70 -27.51 -0.13
CA GLN A 6 -12.93 -26.86 -1.18
C GLN A 6 -13.16 -25.36 -1.06
N LEU A 7 -12.26 -24.69 -0.32
CA LEU A 7 -12.19 -23.23 -0.37
C LEU A 7 -12.03 -22.82 -1.85
N PRO A 8 -12.82 -21.85 -2.35
CA PRO A 8 -12.62 -21.33 -3.70
C PRO A 8 -11.16 -20.96 -3.90
N LYS A 9 -10.55 -21.48 -4.98
CA LYS A 9 -9.12 -21.32 -5.24
C LYS A 9 -8.86 -19.96 -5.88
N PHE A 10 -8.42 -19.01 -5.08
CA PHE A 10 -8.00 -17.68 -5.55
C PHE A 10 -6.57 -17.72 -6.10
N ARG A 11 -6.32 -16.99 -7.18
CA ARG A 11 -5.01 -16.87 -7.85
C ARG A 11 -4.19 -15.69 -7.34
N SER A 12 -4.82 -14.73 -6.66
CA SER A 12 -4.15 -13.57 -6.07
C SER A 12 -4.88 -13.01 -4.84
N LEU A 13 -4.17 -12.20 -4.05
CA LEU A 13 -4.77 -11.46 -2.93
C LEU A 13 -5.84 -10.47 -3.39
N VAL A 14 -5.70 -9.89 -4.59
CA VAL A 14 -6.67 -8.96 -5.16
C VAL A 14 -7.98 -9.69 -5.49
N GLU A 15 -7.89 -10.91 -6.04
CA GLU A 15 -9.06 -11.74 -6.33
C GLU A 15 -9.80 -12.14 -5.04
N LEU A 16 -9.04 -12.53 -4.01
CA LEU A 16 -9.60 -12.80 -2.68
C LEU A 16 -10.28 -11.56 -2.07
N LEU A 17 -9.66 -10.39 -2.16
CA LEU A 17 -10.23 -9.14 -1.66
C LEU A 17 -11.52 -8.79 -2.40
N SER A 18 -11.53 -8.88 -3.73
CA SER A 18 -12.72 -8.60 -4.54
C SER A 18 -13.85 -9.57 -4.21
N TYR A 19 -13.55 -10.86 -4.03
CA TYR A 19 -14.54 -11.85 -3.59
C TYR A 19 -15.13 -11.49 -2.23
N ARG A 20 -14.30 -11.16 -1.24
CA ARG A 20 -14.77 -10.79 0.11
C ARG A 20 -15.52 -9.46 0.13
N SER A 21 -15.12 -8.50 -0.70
CA SER A 21 -15.84 -7.24 -0.93
C SER A 21 -17.25 -7.51 -1.45
N SER A 22 -17.41 -8.46 -2.39
CA SER A 22 -18.73 -8.79 -2.95
C SER A 22 -19.63 -9.63 -2.01
N THR A 23 -19.04 -10.55 -1.23
CA THR A 23 -19.81 -11.51 -0.42
C THR A 23 -20.02 -11.08 1.03
N GLN A 24 -19.13 -10.25 1.57
CA GLN A 24 -19.16 -9.80 2.96
C GLN A 24 -18.60 -8.35 3.10
N PRO A 25 -19.15 -7.36 2.36
CA PRO A 25 -18.60 -6.01 2.27
C PRO A 25 -18.46 -5.30 3.62
N ASN A 26 -19.41 -5.52 4.52
CA ASN A 26 -19.47 -4.84 5.82
C ASN A 26 -18.63 -5.54 6.90
N LYS A 27 -18.07 -6.72 6.61
CA LYS A 27 -17.23 -7.44 7.57
C LYS A 27 -15.88 -6.75 7.70
N LEU A 28 -15.40 -6.64 8.93
CA LEU A 28 -14.10 -6.09 9.25
C LEU A 28 -12.99 -6.87 8.54
N ALA A 29 -12.13 -6.16 7.80
CA ALA A 29 -10.96 -6.73 7.15
C ALA A 29 -9.71 -6.52 8.01
N TYR A 30 -9.47 -5.27 8.44
CA TYR A 30 -8.36 -4.94 9.31
C TYR A 30 -8.78 -3.95 10.40
N ARG A 31 -8.12 -4.09 11.55
CA ARG A 31 -8.18 -3.18 12.69
C ARG A 31 -6.77 -2.78 13.04
N PHE A 32 -6.53 -1.47 13.13
CA PHE A 32 -5.27 -0.93 13.57
C PHE A 32 -5.38 -0.51 15.04
N LEU A 33 -4.48 -1.04 15.86
CA LEU A 33 -4.39 -0.74 17.28
C LEU A 33 -3.17 0.14 17.53
N LYS A 34 -3.39 1.35 18.07
CA LYS A 34 -2.31 2.19 18.56
C LYS A 34 -1.70 1.55 19.80
N ASP A 35 -0.37 1.41 19.77
CA ASP A 35 0.41 0.77 20.84
C ASP A 35 -0.09 -0.63 21.23
N GLY A 36 -0.78 -1.31 20.32
CA GLY A 36 -1.34 -2.66 20.51
C GLY A 36 -2.58 -2.74 21.42
N ILE A 37 -3.06 -1.62 21.95
CA ILE A 37 -4.12 -1.60 22.98
C ILE A 37 -5.33 -0.80 22.53
N VAL A 38 -5.11 0.40 21.95
CA VAL A 38 -6.20 1.33 21.66
C VAL A 38 -6.64 1.17 20.21
N GLU A 39 -7.89 0.76 19.99
CA GLU A 39 -8.47 0.75 18.65
C GLU A 39 -8.50 2.16 18.07
N GLN A 40 -7.74 2.35 16.99
CA GLN A 40 -7.59 3.66 16.37
C GLN A 40 -8.39 3.73 15.06
N GLU A 41 -8.30 2.68 14.23
CA GLU A 41 -8.90 2.67 12.91
C GLU A 41 -9.37 1.26 12.52
N ASN A 42 -10.44 1.20 11.73
CA ASN A 42 -10.98 0.00 11.13
C ASN A 42 -11.19 0.18 9.63
N ILE A 43 -11.11 -0.91 8.88
CA ILE A 43 -11.51 -0.95 7.49
C ILE A 43 -12.24 -2.26 7.20
N THR A 44 -13.39 -2.15 6.54
CA THR A 44 -14.18 -3.30 6.08
C THR A 44 -13.64 -3.81 4.74
N TYR A 45 -14.04 -5.01 4.31
CA TYR A 45 -13.65 -5.53 3.00
C TYR A 45 -14.11 -4.63 1.85
N GLY A 46 -15.34 -4.12 1.92
CA GLY A 46 -15.88 -3.21 0.91
C GLY A 46 -15.09 -1.90 0.84
N GLU A 47 -14.72 -1.33 1.98
CA GLU A 47 -13.97 -0.08 2.01
C GLU A 47 -12.52 -0.26 1.54
N LEU A 48 -11.87 -1.36 1.91
CA LEU A 48 -10.52 -1.67 1.45
C LEU A 48 -10.49 -1.84 -0.07
N ASP A 49 -11.40 -2.65 -0.63
CA ASP A 49 -11.49 -2.88 -2.07
C ASP A 49 -11.76 -1.57 -2.83
N ARG A 50 -12.72 -0.76 -2.36
CA ARG A 50 -13.05 0.54 -2.96
C ARG A 50 -11.87 1.50 -2.96
N ARG A 51 -11.20 1.68 -1.81
CA ARG A 51 -10.05 2.59 -1.68
C ARG A 51 -8.86 2.11 -2.51
N SER A 52 -8.57 0.80 -2.49
CA SER A 52 -7.48 0.23 -3.26
C SER A 52 -7.73 0.33 -4.77
N LYS A 53 -8.96 0.09 -5.26
CA LYS A 53 -9.32 0.31 -6.67
C LYS A 53 -9.19 1.77 -7.09
N LYS A 54 -9.58 2.72 -6.22
CA LYS A 54 -9.39 4.16 -6.48
C LYS A 54 -7.91 4.51 -6.67
N LEU A 55 -7.04 4.02 -5.78
CA LEU A 55 -5.59 4.23 -5.93
C LEU A 55 -5.07 3.52 -7.19
N ALA A 56 -5.55 2.30 -7.46
CA ALA A 56 -5.10 1.53 -8.61
C ALA A 56 -5.40 2.25 -9.93
N ALA A 57 -6.60 2.82 -10.08
CA ALA A 57 -6.95 3.64 -11.25
C ALA A 57 -6.02 4.84 -11.41
N LYS A 58 -5.65 5.50 -10.31
CA LYS A 58 -4.69 6.61 -10.31
C LYS A 58 -3.29 6.13 -10.74
N LEU A 59 -2.80 5.00 -10.23
CA LEU A 59 -1.52 4.42 -10.65
C LEU A 59 -1.51 4.02 -12.12
N GLN A 60 -2.61 3.45 -12.62
CA GLN A 60 -2.78 3.09 -14.03
C GLN A 60 -2.75 4.34 -14.92
N SER A 61 -3.39 5.45 -14.52
CA SER A 61 -3.30 6.72 -15.27
C SER A 61 -1.89 7.30 -15.34
N LEU A 62 -1.00 6.88 -14.43
CA LEU A 62 0.42 7.24 -14.42
C LEU A 62 1.31 6.20 -15.13
N SER A 63 0.71 5.23 -15.82
CA SER A 63 1.42 4.15 -16.52
C SER A 63 2.36 3.38 -15.59
N MET A 64 1.89 3.02 -14.39
CA MET A 64 2.66 2.31 -13.37
C MET A 64 2.61 0.79 -13.46
N SER A 65 1.81 0.23 -14.36
CA SER A 65 1.81 -1.21 -14.64
C SER A 65 3.24 -1.70 -14.98
N GLY A 66 3.68 -2.76 -14.32
CA GLY A 66 5.04 -3.32 -14.44
C GLY A 66 6.15 -2.49 -13.77
N LYS A 67 5.85 -1.29 -13.27
CA LYS A 67 6.81 -0.42 -12.56
C LYS A 67 6.77 -0.67 -11.05
N ARG A 68 7.73 -0.09 -10.33
CA ARG A 68 7.88 -0.25 -8.89
C ARG A 68 7.53 1.03 -8.15
N ALA A 69 6.65 0.92 -7.17
CA ALA A 69 6.24 2.01 -6.29
C ALA A 69 6.73 1.77 -4.88
N LEU A 70 7.45 2.74 -4.32
CA LEU A 70 7.96 2.68 -2.95
C LEU A 70 6.88 3.15 -1.98
N LEU A 71 6.46 2.29 -1.05
CA LEU A 71 5.48 2.63 -0.03
C LEU A 71 6.19 3.18 1.20
N LEU A 72 5.99 4.47 1.49
CA LEU A 72 6.54 5.18 2.66
C LEU A 72 5.40 5.69 3.53
N TYR A 73 4.78 4.77 4.26
CA TYR A 73 3.65 5.09 5.13
C TYR A 73 4.06 5.02 6.60
N PRO A 74 3.50 5.89 7.46
CA PRO A 74 3.50 5.62 8.89
C PRO A 74 2.63 4.38 9.20
N SER A 75 2.70 3.89 10.44
CA SER A 75 1.80 2.83 10.90
C SER A 75 0.34 3.28 10.80
N GLY A 76 -0.48 2.54 10.06
CA GLY A 76 -1.90 2.86 9.85
C GLY A 76 -2.50 2.04 8.70
N LEU A 77 -3.81 2.20 8.47
CA LEU A 77 -4.53 1.42 7.45
C LEU A 77 -4.27 1.90 6.02
N ASP A 78 -3.78 3.13 5.84
CA ASP A 78 -3.43 3.67 4.51
C ASP A 78 -2.34 2.84 3.82
N TYR A 79 -1.41 2.25 4.58
CA TYR A 79 -0.41 1.34 4.03
C TYR A 79 -1.06 0.11 3.37
N ILE A 80 -2.07 -0.48 4.02
CA ILE A 80 -2.77 -1.67 3.50
C ILE A 80 -3.54 -1.30 2.23
N VAL A 81 -4.21 -0.14 2.24
CA VAL A 81 -4.88 0.40 1.05
C VAL A 81 -3.89 0.57 -0.10
N ALA A 82 -2.71 1.15 0.19
CA ALA A 82 -1.66 1.40 -0.79
C ALA A 82 -1.09 0.11 -1.39
N PHE A 83 -0.82 -0.87 -0.54
CA PHE A 83 -0.34 -2.19 -0.94
C PHE A 83 -1.31 -2.88 -1.90
N PHE A 84 -2.59 -3.01 -1.52
CA PHE A 84 -3.60 -3.62 -2.39
C PHE A 84 -3.87 -2.79 -3.66
N GLY A 85 -3.74 -1.46 -3.59
CA GLY A 85 -3.85 -0.59 -4.76
C GLY A 85 -2.72 -0.83 -5.78
N CYS A 86 -1.48 -0.98 -5.31
CA CYS A 86 -0.36 -1.37 -6.17
C CYS A 86 -0.59 -2.73 -6.85
N LEU A 87 -0.99 -3.75 -6.07
CA LEU A 87 -1.28 -5.07 -6.62
C LEU A 87 -2.40 -5.02 -7.68
N SER A 88 -3.46 -4.25 -7.42
CA SER A 88 -4.58 -4.09 -8.35
C SER A 88 -4.21 -3.32 -9.61
N ALA A 89 -3.19 -2.46 -9.55
CA ALA A 89 -2.64 -1.71 -10.69
C ALA A 89 -1.55 -2.46 -11.46
N ASN A 90 -1.25 -3.72 -11.10
CA ASN A 90 -0.08 -4.45 -11.60
C ASN A 90 1.24 -3.68 -11.36
N THR A 91 1.30 -2.90 -10.29
CA THR A 91 2.48 -2.16 -9.84
C THR A 91 3.17 -2.95 -8.72
N ILE A 92 4.48 -3.10 -8.81
CA ILE A 92 5.27 -3.81 -7.79
C ILE A 92 5.39 -2.91 -6.56
N ALA A 93 4.77 -3.32 -5.45
CA ALA A 93 4.87 -2.62 -4.17
C ALA A 93 6.21 -2.92 -3.49
N VAL A 94 7.06 -1.90 -3.34
CA VAL A 94 8.31 -1.97 -2.60
C VAL A 94 8.11 -1.34 -1.24
N THR A 95 8.20 -2.14 -0.18
CA THR A 95 7.82 -1.73 1.17
C THR A 95 9.03 -1.22 1.94
N ALA A 96 8.97 0.01 2.45
CA ALA A 96 10.01 0.56 3.32
C ALA A 96 9.40 1.44 4.41
N TYR A 97 10.06 1.53 5.56
CA TYR A 97 9.64 2.48 6.58
C TYR A 97 10.17 3.87 6.26
N PRO A 98 9.39 4.94 6.51
CA PRO A 98 9.88 6.29 6.37
C PRO A 98 11.09 6.49 7.29
N PRO A 99 12.22 7.03 6.79
CA PRO A 99 13.42 7.16 7.59
C PRO A 99 13.15 8.14 8.72
N ARG A 100 13.37 7.68 9.95
CA ARG A 100 13.10 8.48 11.15
C ARG A 100 14.00 9.72 11.19
N ASN A 101 15.28 9.53 10.83
CA ASN A 101 16.33 10.55 10.88
C ASN A 101 17.22 10.48 9.62
N GLN A 102 18.05 11.51 9.40
CA GLN A 102 18.96 11.58 8.25
C GLN A 102 19.92 10.39 8.12
N ARG A 103 20.30 9.75 9.24
CA ARG A 103 21.18 8.57 9.27
C ARG A 103 20.62 7.35 8.52
N HIS A 104 19.31 7.25 8.37
CA HIS A 104 18.66 6.13 7.66
C HIS A 104 18.42 6.41 6.18
N ARG A 105 18.75 7.62 5.69
CA ARG A 105 18.60 7.99 4.27
C ARG A 105 19.42 7.12 3.32
N PRO A 106 20.70 6.78 3.60
CA PRO A 106 21.50 5.97 2.68
C PRO A 106 20.87 4.60 2.40
N ARG A 107 20.28 3.97 3.43
CA ARG A 107 19.57 2.70 3.28
C ARG A 107 18.34 2.85 2.38
N LEU A 108 17.55 3.90 2.60
CA LEU A 108 16.37 4.15 1.77
C LEU A 108 16.78 4.37 0.30
N GLN A 109 17.83 5.15 0.07
CA GLN A 109 18.31 5.43 -1.26
C GLN A 109 18.91 4.19 -1.94
N ALA A 110 19.61 3.35 -1.21
CA ALA A 110 20.09 2.06 -1.71
C ALA A 110 18.93 1.16 -2.14
N ILE A 111 17.86 1.05 -1.34
CA ILE A 111 16.64 0.32 -1.70
C ILE A 111 16.02 0.91 -2.97
N ALA A 112 15.87 2.23 -3.00
CA ALA A 112 15.15 2.89 -4.08
C ALA A 112 15.91 2.84 -5.41
N ASN A 113 17.24 2.91 -5.37
CA ASN A 113 18.12 2.73 -6.52
C ASN A 113 18.15 1.28 -6.99
N ASN A 114 18.35 0.32 -6.08
CA ASN A 114 18.40 -1.11 -6.40
C ASN A 114 17.06 -1.59 -7.00
N ALA A 115 15.96 -1.13 -6.43
CA ALA A 115 14.62 -1.45 -6.91
C ALA A 115 14.17 -0.57 -8.08
N GLN A 116 15.00 0.37 -8.59
CA GLN A 116 14.64 1.25 -9.71
C GLN A 116 13.22 1.81 -9.60
N ILE A 117 12.94 2.44 -8.45
CA ILE A 117 11.62 2.94 -8.09
C ILE A 117 11.22 4.07 -9.04
N ALA A 118 9.98 4.01 -9.56
CA ALA A 118 9.45 5.05 -10.44
C ALA A 118 8.71 6.14 -9.66
N ILE A 119 8.02 5.80 -8.56
CA ILE A 119 7.32 6.76 -7.69
C ILE A 119 7.40 6.32 -6.22
N ALA A 120 7.22 7.26 -5.30
CA ALA A 120 6.97 6.95 -3.90
C ALA A 120 5.54 7.36 -3.51
N LEU A 121 4.90 6.53 -2.69
CA LEU A 121 3.55 6.73 -2.17
C LEU A 121 3.62 6.97 -0.66
N THR A 122 2.88 7.94 -0.17
CA THR A 122 2.78 8.30 1.24
C THR A 122 1.43 8.97 1.51
N ILE A 123 1.20 9.43 2.75
CA ILE A 123 0.03 10.24 3.10
C ILE A 123 0.38 11.73 3.16
N ASN A 124 -0.62 12.57 2.92
CA ASN A 124 -0.46 14.03 2.88
C ASN A 124 0.25 14.60 4.11
N SER A 125 -0.05 14.11 5.31
CA SER A 125 0.57 14.56 6.56
C SER A 125 2.07 14.27 6.64
N HIS A 126 2.59 13.34 5.83
CA HIS A 126 4.00 12.98 5.77
C HIS A 126 4.70 13.50 4.49
N LEU A 127 3.97 14.04 3.53
CA LEU A 127 4.49 14.42 2.22
C LEU A 127 5.64 15.42 2.34
N SER A 128 5.46 16.51 3.10
CA SER A 128 6.52 17.54 3.26
C SER A 128 7.79 16.96 3.88
N LYS A 129 7.64 16.11 4.90
CA LYS A 129 8.77 15.45 5.56
C LYS A 129 9.52 14.53 4.59
N ILE A 130 8.78 13.73 3.82
CA ILE A 130 9.35 12.81 2.82
C ILE A 130 10.02 13.60 1.69
N GLN A 131 9.40 14.67 1.20
CA GLN A 131 9.97 15.57 0.20
C GLN A 131 11.30 16.17 0.69
N SER A 132 11.37 16.73 1.90
CA SER A 132 12.63 17.25 2.44
C SER A 132 13.72 16.17 2.57
N LEU A 133 13.33 14.93 2.90
CA LEU A 133 14.29 13.81 3.00
C LEU A 133 14.78 13.33 1.63
N LEU A 134 13.98 13.52 0.57
CA LEU A 134 14.25 13.04 -0.78
C LEU A 134 14.70 14.13 -1.78
N ALA A 135 14.58 15.43 -1.44
CA ALA A 135 14.93 16.55 -2.32
C ALA A 135 16.40 16.52 -2.83
N ASN A 136 17.29 15.80 -2.15
CA ASN A 136 18.70 15.64 -2.56
C ASN A 136 19.01 14.26 -3.16
N SER A 137 17.99 13.48 -3.54
CA SER A 137 18.16 12.06 -3.94
C SER A 137 17.80 11.74 -5.40
N GLY A 138 17.43 12.75 -6.21
CA GLY A 138 17.08 12.56 -7.63
C GLY A 138 15.71 11.90 -7.86
N PHE A 139 14.90 11.73 -6.81
CA PHE A 139 13.55 11.18 -6.89
C PHE A 139 12.55 12.25 -7.33
N GLN A 140 11.94 12.10 -8.51
CA GLN A 140 10.73 12.86 -8.84
C GLN A 140 9.55 12.27 -8.06
N LEU A 141 9.20 12.93 -6.96
CA LEU A 141 8.01 12.60 -6.18
C LEU A 141 6.77 13.05 -6.95
N GLY A 142 6.13 12.12 -7.65
CA GLY A 142 4.72 12.25 -8.01
C GLY A 142 3.90 12.21 -6.72
N GLY A 143 3.69 13.37 -6.09
CA GLY A 143 2.77 13.51 -4.97
C GLY A 143 1.36 13.14 -5.44
N LEU A 144 0.71 12.21 -4.72
CA LEU A 144 -0.66 11.81 -4.97
C LEU A 144 -1.52 12.06 -3.73
#